data_AF-B6XAY0-F1
#
_entry.id   AF-B6XAY0-F1
#
_cell.length_a   1.000
_cell.length_b   1.000
_cell.length_c   1.000
_cell.angle_alpha   90.00
_cell.angle_beta   90.00
_cell.angle_gamma   90.00
#
_symmetry.space_group_name_H-M   'P 1'
#
loop_
_entity.id
_entity.type
_entity.pdbx_description
1 polymer ?
#
loop_
_entity_poly.entity_id
_entity_poly.type
_entity_poly.pdbx_seq_one_letter_code
_entity_poly.pdbx_strand_id
1 'polypeptide(L)'
;MKEIEKTQIKLLSDRLDLIRHQMASLQLSTQAEKYAELEKEKATLEAEIAHQKEKRSKKLSKEAQKLMDMPFKRAITKKEQADLGKLKKSVRGLIIVHPMTALGREMELDDMTGFSKTDF
;
A
#
# COMPACT_ATOMS: atom_id res chain seq x y z
N MET A 1 0.02 7.58 12.19
CA MET A 1 0.52 8.49 11.13
C MET A 1 -0.48 8.45 9.99
N LYS A 2 -1.01 9.60 9.54
CA LYS A 2 -1.85 9.64 8.34
C LYS A 2 -0.99 9.13 7.16
N GLU A 3 -1.55 8.25 6.33
CA GLU A 3 -0.88 7.74 5.11
C GLU A 3 -0.75 8.87 4.07
N ILE A 4 0.05 9.90 4.37
CA ILE A 4 0.25 11.08 3.51
C ILE A 4 0.69 10.64 2.12
N GLU A 5 1.49 9.58 2.04
CA GLU A 5 1.95 8.99 0.77
C GLU A 5 0.81 8.39 -0.05
N LYS A 6 -0.16 7.73 0.59
CA LYS A 6 -1.32 7.19 -0.12
C LYS A 6 -2.21 8.31 -0.66
N THR A 7 -2.40 9.37 0.12
CA THR A 7 -3.14 10.55 -0.36
C THR A 7 -2.42 11.26 -1.50
N GLN A 8 -1.09 11.37 -1.44
CA GLN A 8 -0.27 11.95 -2.51
C GLN A 8 -0.32 11.11 -3.79
N ILE A 9 -0.17 9.78 -3.68
CA ILE A 9 -0.32 8.88 -4.84
C ILE A 9 -1.70 9.04 -5.48
N LYS A 10 -2.75 9.13 -4.66
CA LYS A 10 -4.11 9.36 -5.18
C LYS A 10 -4.21 10.68 -5.94
N LEU A 11 -3.73 11.78 -5.36
CA LEU A 11 -3.77 13.10 -6.01
C LEU A 11 -2.98 13.12 -7.34
N LEU A 12 -1.80 12.49 -7.37
CA LEU A 12 -1.01 12.38 -8.60
C LEU A 12 -1.71 11.52 -9.65
N SER A 13 -2.35 10.41 -9.24
CA SER A 13 -3.16 9.58 -10.13
C SER A 13 -4.37 10.33 -10.68
N ASP A 14 -5.13 11.05 -9.84
CA ASP A 14 -6.29 11.83 -10.26
C ASP A 14 -5.88 12.91 -11.29
N ARG A 15 -4.72 13.56 -11.09
CA ARG A 15 -4.14 14.53 -12.06
C ARG A 15 -3.75 13.86 -13.37
N LEU A 16 -3.11 12.69 -13.30
CA LEU A 16 -2.71 11.93 -14.48
C LEU A 16 -3.93 11.44 -15.28
N ASP A 17 -5.00 11.04 -14.62
CA ASP A 17 -6.25 10.66 -15.29
C ASP A 17 -6.91 11.87 -15.97
N LEU A 18 -6.87 13.05 -15.36
CA LEU A 18 -7.34 14.29 -15.98
C LEU A 18 -6.55 14.63 -17.25
N ILE A 19 -5.23 14.49 -17.23
CA ILE A 19 -4.37 14.69 -18.41
C ILE A 19 -4.69 13.65 -19.49
N ARG A 20 -4.86 12.37 -19.14
CA ARG A 20 -5.26 11.34 -20.11
C ARG A 20 -6.61 11.66 -20.76
N HIS A 21 -7.55 12.19 -19.98
CA HIS A 21 -8.86 12.57 -20.48
C HIS A 21 -8.80 13.82 -21.39
N GLN A 22 -7.92 14.77 -21.10
CA GLN A 22 -7.62 15.92 -21.96
C GLN A 22 -6.94 15.49 -23.25
N MET A 23 -5.97 14.58 -23.20
CA MET A 23 -5.31 14.05 -24.39
C MET A 23 -6.29 13.31 -25.31
N ALA A 24 -7.29 12.62 -24.74
CA ALA A 24 -8.32 11.92 -25.51
C ALA A 24 -9.33 12.87 -26.20
N SER A 25 -9.55 14.07 -25.66
CA SER A 25 -10.43 15.08 -26.28
C SER A 25 -9.72 15.96 -27.30
N LEU A 26 -8.38 15.96 -27.33
CA LEU A 26 -7.58 16.70 -28.30
C LEU A 26 -7.51 15.97 -29.65
N GLN A 27 -7.76 16.72 -30.73
CA GLN A 27 -7.49 16.23 -32.09
C GLN A 27 -5.99 16.42 -32.40
N LEU A 28 -5.27 15.30 -32.60
CA LEU A 28 -3.82 15.30 -32.86
C LEU A 28 -3.41 16.17 -34.06
N SER A 29 -4.31 16.38 -35.03
CA SER A 29 -4.02 17.12 -36.26
C SER A 29 -3.96 18.64 -36.09
N THR A 30 -4.59 19.22 -35.06
CA THR A 30 -4.67 20.68 -34.87
C THR A 30 -3.90 21.19 -33.67
N GLN A 31 -3.54 20.33 -32.71
CA GLN A 31 -2.91 20.72 -31.45
C GLN A 31 -1.69 19.85 -31.09
N ALA A 32 -0.83 19.58 -32.07
CA ALA A 32 0.35 18.74 -31.91
C ALA A 32 1.32 19.24 -30.82
N GLU A 33 1.55 20.56 -30.71
CA GLU A 33 2.44 21.14 -29.70
C GLU A 33 1.91 20.90 -28.27
N LYS A 34 0.62 21.13 -28.05
CA LYS A 34 -0.04 20.88 -26.76
C LYS A 34 -0.05 19.40 -26.39
N TYR A 35 -0.19 18.51 -27.38
CA TYR A 35 -0.10 17.08 -27.15
C TYR A 35 1.30 16.67 -26.66
N ALA A 36 2.35 17.21 -27.28
CA ALA A 36 3.73 16.94 -26.89
C ALA A 36 4.06 17.46 -25.47
N GLU A 37 3.47 18.59 -25.06
CA GLU A 37 3.60 19.10 -23.68
C GLU A 37 2.90 18.20 -22.67
N LEU A 38 1.66 17.78 -22.94
CA LEU A 38 0.91 16.86 -22.07
C LEU A 38 1.56 15.49 -21.97
N GLU A 39 2.22 15.02 -23.03
CA GLU A 39 2.96 13.76 -23.02
C GLU A 39 4.20 13.83 -22.12
N LYS A 40 4.92 14.96 -22.12
CA LYS A 40 6.00 15.22 -21.17
C LYS A 40 5.49 15.27 -19.73
N GLU A 41 4.39 15.97 -19.47
CA GLU A 41 3.79 16.05 -18.13
C GLU A 41 3.28 14.68 -17.65
N LYS A 42 2.70 13.88 -18.54
CA LYS A 42 2.31 12.50 -18.23
C LYS A 42 3.52 11.67 -17.82
N ALA A 43 4.62 11.75 -18.57
CA ALA A 43 5.84 10.99 -18.26
C ALA A 43 6.44 11.40 -16.90
N THR A 44 6.45 12.69 -16.56
CA THR A 44 6.93 13.15 -15.25
C THR A 44 6.03 12.68 -14.11
N LEU A 45 4.70 12.73 -14.27
CA LEU A 45 3.75 12.21 -13.27
C LEU A 45 3.86 10.70 -13.09
N GLU A 46 4.04 9.93 -14.18
CA GLU A 46 4.25 8.48 -14.10
C GLU A 46 5.54 8.13 -13.35
N ALA A 47 6.63 8.87 -13.60
CA ALA A 47 7.89 8.72 -12.88
C ALA A 47 7.74 9.06 -11.38
N GLU A 48 7.01 10.14 -11.05
CA GLU A 48 6.78 10.53 -9.67
C GLU A 48 5.90 9.52 -8.91
N ILE A 49 4.84 9.00 -9.55
CA ILE A 49 3.99 7.94 -8.99
C ILE A 49 4.82 6.68 -8.74
N ALA A 50 5.69 6.28 -9.68
CA ALA A 50 6.57 5.13 -9.51
C ALA A 50 7.51 5.33 -8.30
N HIS A 51 8.12 6.51 -8.18
CA HIS A 51 8.99 6.86 -7.07
C HIS A 51 8.25 6.84 -5.71
N GLN A 52 7.03 7.36 -5.64
CA GLN A 52 6.21 7.32 -4.42
C GLN A 52 5.79 5.89 -4.05
N LYS A 53 5.46 5.06 -5.04
CA LYS A 53 5.15 3.64 -4.81
C LYS A 53 6.37 2.88 -4.28
N GLU A 54 7.56 3.15 -4.80
CA GLU A 54 8.80 2.54 -4.33
C GLU A 54 9.10 2.93 -2.87
N LYS A 55 8.95 4.22 -2.51
CA LYS A 55 9.07 4.67 -1.11
C LYS A 55 8.12 3.93 -0.18
N ARG A 56 6.86 3.76 -0.61
CA ARG A 56 5.85 3.02 0.16
C ARG A 56 6.22 1.54 0.31
N SER A 57 6.67 0.89 -0.76
CA SER A 57 7.14 -0.51 -0.71
C SER A 57 8.33 -0.67 0.25
N LYS A 58 9.32 0.22 0.19
CA LYS A 58 10.46 0.21 1.13
C LYS A 58 10.03 0.33 2.60
N LYS A 59 8.99 1.12 2.90
CA LYS A 59 8.43 1.21 4.26
C LYS A 59 7.71 -0.07 4.67
N LEU A 60 6.88 -0.62 3.80
CA LEU A 60 6.19 -1.88 4.05
C LEU A 60 7.18 -3.02 4.29
N SER A 61 8.25 -3.10 3.50
CA SER A 61 9.32 -4.07 3.69
C SER A 61 10.01 -3.93 5.05
N LYS A 62 10.31 -2.70 5.50
CA LYS A 62 10.87 -2.46 6.85
C LYS A 62 9.89 -2.83 7.97
N GLU A 63 8.59 -2.64 7.77
CA GLU A 63 7.56 -3.06 8.72
C GLU A 63 7.41 -4.58 8.76
N ALA A 64 7.41 -5.24 7.60
CA ALA A 64 7.42 -6.68 7.48
C ALA A 64 8.63 -7.30 8.19
N GLN A 65 9.83 -6.75 7.99
CA GLN A 65 11.03 -7.23 8.68
C GLN A 65 10.88 -7.16 10.21
N LYS A 66 10.41 -6.03 10.74
CA LYS A 66 10.17 -5.87 12.19
C LYS A 66 9.18 -6.89 12.76
N LEU A 67 8.20 -7.31 11.96
CA LEU A 67 7.23 -8.34 12.36
C LEU A 67 7.84 -9.73 12.28
N MET A 68 8.65 -10.02 11.24
CA MET A 68 9.37 -11.28 11.11
C MET A 68 10.38 -11.51 12.24
N ASP A 69 10.99 -10.42 12.74
CA ASP A 69 11.95 -10.42 13.85
C ASP A 69 11.28 -10.66 15.22
N MET A 70 9.94 -10.69 15.31
CA MET A 70 9.26 -10.99 16.56
C MET A 70 9.38 -12.48 16.93
N PRO A 71 9.53 -12.80 18.23
CA PRO A 71 9.78 -14.17 18.68
C PRO A 71 8.57 -15.09 18.53
N PHE A 72 7.35 -14.59 18.75
CA PHE A 72 6.13 -15.39 18.67
C PHE A 72 5.29 -14.95 17.48
N LYS A 73 5.10 -15.86 16.53
CA LYS A 73 4.26 -15.67 15.35
C LYS A 73 3.54 -16.95 14.98
N ARG A 74 2.21 -16.86 14.78
CA ARG A 74 1.39 -17.98 14.30
C ARG A 74 0.10 -17.52 13.66
N ALA A 75 -0.49 -18.38 12.84
CA ALA A 75 -1.83 -18.18 12.32
C ALA A 75 -2.87 -18.19 13.46
N ILE A 76 -3.84 -17.27 13.36
CA ILE A 76 -4.94 -17.11 14.31
C ILE A 76 -6.08 -18.04 13.89
N THR A 77 -6.51 -18.88 14.82
CA THR A 77 -7.59 -19.84 14.55
C THR A 77 -8.94 -19.15 14.40
N LYS A 78 -9.91 -19.80 13.74
CA LYS A 78 -11.27 -19.22 13.57
C LYS A 78 -11.97 -18.88 14.90
N LYS A 79 -11.72 -19.65 15.96
CA LYS A 79 -12.25 -19.36 17.31
C LYS A 79 -11.67 -18.07 17.87
N GLU A 80 -10.36 -17.89 17.72
CA GLU A 80 -9.65 -16.69 18.14
C GLU A 80 -9.99 -15.47 17.27
N GLN A 81 -10.29 -15.68 15.98
CA GLN A 81 -10.81 -14.64 15.09
C GLN A 81 -12.20 -14.16 15.52
N ALA A 82 -13.05 -15.04 16.05
CA ALA A 82 -14.33 -14.65 16.63
C ALA A 82 -14.15 -13.84 17.93
N ASP A 83 -13.17 -14.22 18.75
CA ASP A 83 -12.89 -13.60 20.06
C ASP A 83 -11.66 -12.67 20.06
N LEU A 84 -11.42 -11.95 18.96
CA LEU A 84 -10.25 -11.06 18.82
C LEU A 84 -10.12 -10.04 19.95
N GLY A 85 -11.26 -9.58 20.49
CA GLY A 85 -11.28 -8.65 21.62
C GLY A 85 -10.69 -9.25 22.89
N LYS A 86 -10.95 -10.53 23.17
CA LYS A 86 -10.37 -11.25 24.31
C LYS A 86 -8.89 -11.50 24.07
N LEU A 87 -8.52 -11.98 22.87
CA LEU A 87 -7.13 -12.27 22.51
C LEU A 87 -6.24 -11.01 22.62
N LYS A 88 -6.68 -9.87 22.07
CA LYS A 88 -5.94 -8.61 22.16
C LYS A 88 -5.81 -8.05 23.58
N LYS A 89 -6.75 -8.39 24.48
CA LYS A 89 -6.66 -8.03 25.90
C LYS A 89 -5.68 -8.92 26.65
N SER A 90 -5.68 -10.22 26.36
CA SER A 90 -4.77 -11.19 26.97
C SER A 90 -3.32 -10.96 26.53
N VAL A 91 -3.11 -10.62 25.26
CA VAL A 91 -1.79 -10.49 24.64
C VAL A 91 -1.52 -9.03 24.33
N ARG A 92 -0.92 -8.33 25.31
CA ARG A 92 -0.63 -6.90 25.17
C ARG A 92 0.41 -6.67 24.07
N GLY A 93 0.01 -5.92 23.04
CA GLY A 93 0.89 -5.61 21.91
C GLY A 93 0.83 -6.62 20.76
N LEU A 94 -0.19 -7.51 20.75
CA LEU A 94 -0.46 -8.38 19.61
C LEU A 94 -0.74 -7.57 18.34
N ILE A 95 0.05 -7.82 17.31
CA ILE A 95 -0.13 -7.26 15.96
C ILE A 95 -0.74 -8.35 15.09
N ILE A 96 -1.81 -8.04 14.38
CA ILE A 96 -2.51 -8.99 13.52
C ILE A 96 -2.44 -8.50 12.09
N VAL A 97 -1.99 -9.36 11.19
CA VAL A 97 -1.88 -9.09 9.76
C VAL A 97 -2.82 -10.03 9.01
N HIS A 98 -3.62 -9.47 8.12
CA HIS A 98 -4.51 -10.24 7.25
C HIS A 98 -3.82 -10.53 5.91
N PRO A 99 -3.97 -11.73 5.33
CA PRO A 99 -3.29 -12.15 4.09
C PRO A 99 -3.52 -11.18 2.92
N MET A 100 -4.77 -10.74 2.72
CA MET A 100 -5.10 -9.79 1.65
C MET A 100 -4.55 -8.35 1.82
N THR A 101 -3.97 -7.98 2.97
CA THR A 101 -3.41 -6.63 3.16
C THR A 101 -2.13 -6.45 2.35
N ALA A 102 -1.73 -5.21 2.06
CA ALA A 102 -0.49 -4.95 1.31
C ALA A 102 0.74 -5.58 2.01
N LEU A 103 0.77 -5.50 3.35
CA LEU A 103 1.81 -6.11 4.16
C LEU A 103 1.68 -7.66 4.16
N GLY A 104 0.47 -8.19 4.27
CA GLY A 104 0.25 -9.65 4.22
C GLY A 104 0.64 -10.27 2.88
N ARG A 105 0.40 -9.58 1.76
CA ARG A 105 0.83 -10.01 0.42
C ARG A 105 2.35 -9.97 0.27
N GLU A 106 3.00 -8.91 0.77
CA GLU A 106 4.46 -8.79 0.77
C GLU A 106 5.14 -9.91 1.59
N MET A 107 4.49 -10.32 2.69
CA MET A 107 4.97 -11.39 3.56
C MET A 107 4.51 -12.79 3.12
N GLU A 108 3.80 -12.91 2.00
CA GLU A 108 3.26 -14.18 1.48
C GLU A 108 2.43 -14.96 2.54
N LEU A 109 1.63 -14.24 3.33
CA LEU A 109 0.76 -14.87 4.32
C LEU A 109 -0.49 -15.44 3.63
N ASP A 110 -0.78 -16.71 3.89
CA ASP A 110 -2.02 -17.37 3.44
C ASP A 110 -3.18 -17.13 4.42
N ASP A 111 -2.87 -17.13 5.72
CA ASP A 111 -3.84 -17.00 6.81
C ASP A 111 -3.61 -15.73 7.64
N MET A 112 -4.65 -15.34 8.38
CA MET A 112 -4.55 -14.24 9.35
C MET A 112 -3.51 -14.61 10.41
N THR A 113 -2.42 -13.85 10.47
CA THR A 113 -1.25 -14.18 11.30
C THR A 113 -1.08 -13.14 12.41
N GLY A 114 -0.88 -13.62 13.63
CA GLY A 114 -0.53 -12.79 14.78
C GLY A 114 0.98 -12.74 14.99
N PHE A 115 1.47 -11.60 15.44
CA PHE A 115 2.86 -11.36 15.83
C PHE A 115 2.89 -10.71 17.22
N SER A 116 3.71 -11.23 18.11
CA SER A 116 3.81 -10.76 19.48
C SER A 116 5.21 -10.96 20.07
N LYS A 117 5.53 -10.18 21.10
CA LYS A 117 6.73 -10.38 21.94
C LYS A 117 6.52 -11.43 23.03
N THR A 118 5.27 -11.69 23.39
CA THR A 118 4.87 -12.71 24.37
C THR A 118 4.14 -13.83 23.65
N ASP A 119 4.25 -15.04 24.17
CA ASP A 119 3.53 -16.20 23.66
C ASP A 119 2.01 -16.01 23.73
N PHE A 120 1.29 -16.59 22.77
CA PHE A 120 -0.16 -16.52 22.69
C PHE A 120 -0.78 -17.63 21.87
#